data_AF-A0A7K3TJH3-F1
#
_entry.id   AF-A0A7K3TJH3-F1
#
_cell.length_a   1.000
_cell.length_b   1.000
_cell.length_c   1.000
_cell.angle_alpha   90.00
_cell.angle_beta   90.00
_cell.angle_gamma   90.00
#
_symmetry.space_group_name_H-M   'P 1'
#
loop_
_entity.id
_entity.type
_entity.pdbx_description
1 polymer ?
#
loop_
_entity_poly.entity_id
_entity_poly.type
_entity_poly.pdbx_seq_one_letter_code
_entity_poly.pdbx_strand_id
1 'polypeptide(L)'
;LAVKGATPGCPELATLGRTLKRRMSDILAFFDHPHGANGPTEAVNGRLETLRGIALGFRNLDNYITRSLLHTGGFKHAIQTHL
;
A
#
# COMPACT_ATOMS: atom_id res chain seq x y z
N LEU A 1 -35.95 6.67 -13.69
CA LEU A 1 -35.13 5.43 -13.62
C LEU A 1 -34.55 5.30 -12.22
N ALA A 2 -34.76 4.16 -11.56
CA ALA A 2 -34.33 3.95 -10.18
C ALA A 2 -32.83 3.66 -10.09
N VAL A 3 -32.06 4.49 -9.37
CA VAL A 3 -30.74 4.10 -8.87
C VAL A 3 -30.94 3.49 -7.49
N LYS A 4 -31.11 2.17 -7.43
CA LYS A 4 -31.14 1.42 -6.16
C LYS A 4 -29.98 0.42 -6.14
N GLY A 5 -28.77 0.98 -6.08
CA GLY A 5 -27.50 0.24 -6.08
C GLY A 5 -27.09 -0.27 -4.70
N ALA A 6 -28.00 -0.91 -3.96
CA ALA A 6 -27.67 -1.57 -2.70
C ALA A 6 -28.14 -3.02 -2.78
N THR A 7 -27.20 -3.92 -3.03
CA THR A 7 -27.39 -5.36 -2.84
C THR A 7 -27.83 -5.59 -1.40
N PRO A 8 -29.05 -6.08 -1.14
CA PRO A 8 -29.51 -6.34 0.22
C PRO A 8 -28.54 -7.31 0.91
N GLY A 9 -28.04 -6.96 2.10
CA GLY A 9 -27.15 -7.82 2.89
C GLY A 9 -25.64 -7.54 2.78
N CYS A 10 -25.20 -6.54 2.00
CA CYS A 10 -23.77 -6.19 1.87
C CYS A 10 -23.51 -4.69 2.13
N PRO A 11 -23.46 -4.24 3.40
CA PRO A 11 -23.23 -2.82 3.73
C PRO A 11 -21.90 -2.25 3.22
N GLU A 12 -20.89 -3.11 3.02
CA GLU A 12 -19.59 -2.77 2.45
C GLU A 12 -19.71 -2.28 1.01
N LEU A 13 -20.55 -2.93 0.19
CA LEU A 13 -20.80 -2.52 -1.19
C LEU A 13 -21.50 -1.17 -1.26
N ALA A 14 -22.45 -0.92 -0.36
CA ALA A 14 -23.09 0.39 -0.28
C ALA A 14 -22.07 1.49 0.09
N THR A 15 -21.11 1.17 0.97
CA THR A 15 -20.03 2.09 1.37
C THR A 15 -19.02 2.31 0.25
N LEU A 16 -18.66 1.25 -0.47
CA LEU A 16 -17.81 1.32 -1.65
C LEU A 16 -18.47 2.19 -2.74
N GLY A 17 -19.75 1.95 -3.05
CA GLY A 17 -20.49 2.73 -4.04
C GLY A 17 -20.55 4.23 -3.70
N ARG A 18 -20.79 4.59 -2.44
CA ARG A 18 -20.72 5.99 -1.98
C ARG A 18 -19.32 6.58 -2.15
N THR A 19 -18.28 5.80 -1.87
CA THR A 19 -16.88 6.22 -1.99
C THR A 19 -16.50 6.45 -3.45
N LEU A 20 -16.83 5.52 -4.34
CA LEU A 20 -16.59 5.63 -5.78
C LEU A 20 -17.30 6.86 -6.37
N LYS A 21 -18.57 7.08 -6.00
CA LYS A 21 -19.32 8.26 -6.44
C LYS A 21 -18.67 9.56 -5.97
N ARG A 22 -18.21 9.63 -4.72
CA ARG A 22 -17.54 10.81 -4.17
C ARG A 22 -16.18 11.09 -4.82
N ARG A 23 -15.45 10.05 -5.23
CA ARG A 23 -14.10 10.14 -5.81
C ARG A 23 -14.08 10.06 -7.34
N MET A 24 -15.25 10.19 -7.99
CA MET A 24 -15.39 9.99 -9.44
C MET A 24 -14.43 10.86 -10.25
N SER A 25 -14.28 12.14 -9.90
CA SER A 25 -13.35 13.06 -10.56
C SER A 25 -11.91 12.54 -10.53
N ASP A 26 -11.46 12.05 -9.38
CA ASP A 26 -10.09 11.60 -9.17
C ASP A 26 -9.82 10.29 -9.89
N ILE A 27 -10.83 9.41 -9.95
CA ILE A 27 -10.78 8.16 -10.71
C ILE A 27 -10.67 8.45 -12.20
N LEU A 28 -11.47 9.39 -12.71
CA LEU A 28 -11.45 9.74 -14.12
C LEU A 28 -10.15 10.44 -14.54
N ALA A 29 -9.57 11.26 -13.65
CA ALA A 29 -8.29 11.91 -13.89
C ALA A 29 -7.13 10.93 -14.19
N PHE A 30 -7.22 9.68 -13.75
CA PHE A 30 -6.25 8.64 -14.10
C PHE A 30 -6.19 8.39 -15.62
N PHE A 31 -7.33 8.44 -16.31
CA PHE A 31 -7.42 8.17 -17.75
C PHE A 31 -6.98 9.36 -18.60
N ASP A 32 -7.03 10.56 -18.05
CA ASP A 32 -6.52 11.78 -18.70
C ASP A 32 -4.99 11.90 -18.56
N HIS A 33 -4.38 11.15 -17.63
CA HIS A 33 -2.94 11.19 -17.40
C HIS A 33 -2.18 10.16 -18.25
N PRO A 34 -1.29 10.59 -19.17
CA PRO A 34 -0.51 9.67 -19.98
C PRO A 34 0.47 8.89 -19.10
N HIS A 35 0.64 7.60 -19.41
CA HIS A 35 1.57 6.69 -18.70
C HIS A 35 1.23 6.43 -17.21
N GLY A 36 -0.01 6.70 -16.78
CA GLY A 36 -0.48 6.28 -15.46
C GLY A 36 -0.42 4.76 -15.31
N ALA A 37 0.32 4.27 -14.31
CA ALA A 37 0.41 2.85 -13.99
C ALA A 37 0.55 2.64 -12.48
N ASN A 38 -0.11 1.61 -11.96
CA ASN A 38 0.01 1.21 -10.55
C ASN A 38 1.24 0.33 -10.28
N GLY A 39 1.86 -0.22 -11.33
CA GLY A 39 2.96 -1.16 -11.23
C GLY A 39 4.15 -0.70 -10.35
N PRO A 40 4.64 0.55 -10.46
CA PRO A 40 5.69 1.05 -9.58
C PRO A 40 5.29 1.04 -8.11
N THR A 41 4.06 1.46 -7.80
CA THR A 41 3.51 1.46 -6.44
C THR A 41 3.36 0.02 -5.91
N GLU A 42 2.87 -0.89 -6.74
CA GLU A 42 2.74 -2.32 -6.41
C GLU A 42 4.10 -2.98 -6.18
N ALA A 43 5.11 -2.63 -6.98
CA ALA A 43 6.46 -3.13 -6.79
C ALA A 43 7.04 -2.71 -5.43
N VAL A 44 6.80 -1.46 -5.00
CA VAL A 44 7.20 -1.00 -3.66
C VAL A 44 6.41 -1.72 -2.57
N ASN A 45 5.09 -1.84 -2.71
CA ASN A 45 4.26 -2.56 -1.74
C ASN A 45 4.68 -4.03 -1.59
N GLY A 46 4.94 -4.75 -2.69
CA GLY A 46 5.41 -6.13 -2.64
C GLY A 46 6.74 -6.29 -1.87
N ARG A 47 7.66 -5.33 -2.02
CA ARG A 47 8.90 -5.28 -1.23
C ARG A 47 8.62 -5.01 0.25
N LEU A 48 7.73 -4.07 0.56
CA LEU A 48 7.36 -3.76 1.95
C LEU A 48 6.66 -4.94 2.62
N GLU A 49 5.81 -5.67 1.91
CA GLU A 49 5.15 -6.87 2.42
C GLU A 49 6.14 -7.98 2.73
N THR A 50 7.12 -8.17 1.85
CA THR A 50 8.22 -9.11 2.09
C THR A 50 9.01 -8.72 3.33
N LEU A 51 9.41 -7.45 3.45
CA LEU A 51 10.12 -6.93 4.62
C LEU A 51 9.31 -7.06 5.91
N ARG A 52 7.99 -6.82 5.86
CA ARG A 52 7.09 -6.99 7.01
C ARG A 52 7.02 -8.44 7.46
N GLY A 53 6.99 -9.38 6.51
CA GLY A 53 7.06 -10.81 6.79
C GLY A 53 8.38 -11.20 7.46
N ILE A 54 9.51 -10.72 6.94
CA ILE A 54 10.83 -10.93 7.53
C ILE A 54 10.91 -10.30 8.91
N ALA A 55 10.34 -9.11 9.09
CA ALA A 55 10.31 -8.38 10.35
C ALA A 55 9.54 -9.11 11.47
N LEU A 56 8.84 -10.22 11.16
CA LEU A 56 7.86 -10.90 12.04
C LEU A 56 6.74 -9.95 12.49
N GLY A 57 6.34 -9.03 11.62
CA GLY A 57 5.33 -8.01 11.90
C GLY A 57 5.89 -6.75 12.57
N PHE A 58 5.00 -5.78 12.81
CA PHE A 58 5.32 -4.49 13.41
C PHE A 58 4.96 -4.49 14.90
N ARG A 59 5.96 -4.64 15.77
CA ARG A 59 5.78 -4.59 17.23
C ARG A 59 6.31 -3.30 17.84
N ASN A 60 7.46 -2.82 17.36
CA ASN A 60 8.01 -1.50 17.67
C ASN A 60 8.90 -1.04 16.50
N LEU A 61 9.12 0.28 16.42
CA LEU A 61 9.83 0.90 15.29
C LEU A 61 11.30 0.48 15.22
N ASP A 62 12.02 0.47 16.34
CA ASP A 62 13.44 0.12 16.40
C ASP A 62 13.74 -1.31 15.92
N ASN A 63 12.96 -2.29 16.39
CA ASN A 63 13.09 -3.69 16.00
C ASN A 63 12.76 -3.87 14.52
N TYR A 64 11.70 -3.21 14.05
CA TYR A 64 11.29 -3.24 12.65
C TYR A 64 12.38 -2.68 11.72
N ILE A 65 12.97 -1.53 12.07
CA ILE A 65 14.08 -0.92 11.33
C ILE A 65 15.31 -1.84 11.36
N THR A 66 15.71 -2.30 12.54
CA THR A 66 16.89 -3.18 12.71
C THR A 66 16.75 -4.44 11.85
N ARG A 67 15.62 -5.13 11.91
CA ARG A 67 15.43 -6.38 11.17
C ARG A 67 15.29 -6.16 9.65
N SER A 68 14.65 -5.05 9.24
CA SER A 68 14.56 -4.66 7.83
C SER A 68 15.94 -4.30 7.24
N LEU A 69 16.77 -3.57 7.99
CA LEU A 69 18.14 -3.22 7.58
C LEU A 69 19.04 -4.46 7.51
N LEU A 70 18.88 -5.42 8.44
CA LEU A 70 19.67 -6.64 8.46
C LEU A 70 19.41 -7.46 7.19
N HIS A 71 18.15 -7.59 6.80
CA HIS A 71 17.77 -8.37 5.64
C HIS A 71 18.11 -7.69 4.31
N THR A 72 17.98 -6.36 4.22
CA THR A 72 18.26 -5.61 2.99
C THR A 72 19.73 -5.31 2.76
N GLY A 73 20.62 -5.74 3.68
CA GLY A 73 22.06 -5.45 3.61
C GLY A 73 22.44 -4.03 4.06
N GLY A 74 21.49 -3.26 4.63
CA GLY A 74 21.73 -1.91 5.13
C GLY A 74 22.75 -1.82 6.29
N PHE A 75 23.03 -2.93 6.97
CA PHE A 75 24.10 -3.00 7.98
C PHE A 75 25.50 -2.82 7.41
N LYS A 76 25.71 -3.04 6.11
CA LYS A 76 27.03 -2.86 5.50
C LYS A 76 27.50 -1.39 5.59
N HIS A 77 26.57 -0.44 5.53
CA HIS A 77 26.86 0.99 5.72
C HIS A 77 26.88 1.43 7.19
N ALA A 78 26.11 0.79 8.08
CA ALA A 78 26.06 1.15 9.49
C ALA A 78 27.24 0.61 10.31
N ILE A 79 27.78 -0.55 9.96
CA ILE A 79 28.93 -1.17 10.64
C ILE A 79 30.26 -0.54 10.18
N GLN A 80 30.33 -0.01 8.95
CA GLN A 80 31.54 0.62 8.41
C GLN A 80 31.93 1.95 9.09
N THR A 81 31.06 2.53 9.91
CA THR A 81 31.41 3.71 10.73
C THR A 81 32.18 3.32 12.00
N HIS A 82 32.21 2.03 12.35
CA HIS A 82 32.83 1.50 13.57
C HIS A 82 33.84 0.36 13.33
N LEU A 83 34.23 0.15 12.07
CA LEU A 83 35.40 -0.62 11.63
C LEU A 83 36.28 0.28 10.77
#